data_AF-A0A090S4Y9-F1
#
_entry.id   AF-A0A090S4Y9-F1
#
_cell.length_a   1.000
_cell.length_b   1.000
_cell.length_c   1.000
_cell.angle_alpha   90.00
_cell.angle_beta   90.00
_cell.angle_gamma   90.00
#
_symmetry.space_group_name_H-M   'P 1'
#
loop_
_entity.id
_entity.type
_entity.pdbx_description
1 polymer ?
#
loop_
_entity_poly.entity_id
_entity_poly.type
_entity_poly.pdbx_seq_one_letter_code
_entity_poly.pdbx_strand_id
1 'polypeptide(L)' 'MGGVLAADDVARAVEFAYAQPQNVCIREIVLAPTRQQP' A
#
# COMPACT_ATOMS: atom_id res chain seq x y z
N MET A 1 3.30 -20.82 4.75
CA MET A 1 3.20 -19.65 3.87
C MET A 1 3.23 -18.40 4.74
N GLY A 2 4.42 -17.87 5.04
CA GLY A 2 4.53 -16.54 5.68
C GLY A 2 3.84 -15.54 4.74
N GLY A 3 2.79 -14.88 5.24
CA GLY A 3 1.79 -14.20 4.43
C GLY A 3 2.40 -13.32 3.34
N VAL A 4 2.00 -13.55 2.10
CA VAL A 4 2.28 -12.66 0.97
C VAL A 4 1.24 -11.53 1.03
N LEU A 5 1.57 -10.35 0.52
CA LEU A 5 0.57 -9.31 0.32
C LEU A 5 -0.50 -9.82 -0.65
N ALA A 6 -1.76 -9.72 -0.25
CA ALA A 6 -2.86 -9.93 -1.18
C ALA A 6 -2.89 -8.76 -2.18
N ALA A 7 -3.37 -9.02 -3.39
CA ALA A 7 -3.56 -7.96 -4.39
C ALA A 7 -4.47 -6.83 -3.85
N ASP A 8 -5.45 -7.19 -3.02
CA ASP A 8 -6.35 -6.24 -2.37
C ASP A 8 -5.62 -5.29 -1.39
N ASP A 9 -4.53 -5.73 -0.77
CA ASP A 9 -3.74 -4.86 0.12
C ASP A 9 -3.10 -3.70 -0.67
N VAL A 10 -2.64 -3.98 -1.90
CA VAL A 10 -2.11 -2.97 -2.81
C VAL A 10 -3.23 -2.07 -3.35
N ALA A 11 -4.38 -2.65 -3.71
CA ALA A 11 -5.53 -1.89 -4.22
C ALA A 11 -6.02 -0.87 -3.18
N ARG A 12 -6.12 -1.26 -1.90
CA ARG A 12 -6.52 -0.35 -0.82
C ARG A 12 -5.53 0.78 -0.59
N ALA A 13 -4.22 0.54 -0.78
CA ALA A 13 -3.21 1.62 -0.71
C ALA A 13 -3.37 2.63 -1.85
N VAL A 14 -3.67 2.16 -3.06
CA VAL A 14 -3.96 3.01 -4.23
C VAL A 14 -5.23 3.84 -4.00
N GLU A 15 -6.32 3.20 -3.55
CA GLU A 15 -7.58 3.89 -3.24
C GLU A 15 -7.37 4.94 -2.15
N PHE A 16 -6.63 4.61 -1.10
CA PHE A 16 -6.30 5.55 -0.02
C PHE A 16 -5.57 6.79 -0.54
N ALA A 17 -4.56 6.62 -1.40
CA ALA A 17 -3.84 7.76 -2.00
C ALA A 17 -4.74 8.59 -2.91
N TYR A 18 -5.58 7.93 -3.71
CA TYR A 18 -6.47 8.60 -4.65
C TYR A 18 -7.61 9.37 -3.96
N ALA A 19 -8.11 8.87 -2.83
CA ALA A 19 -9.19 9.49 -2.08
C ALA A 19 -8.77 10.74 -1.28
N GLN A 20 -7.49 11.11 -1.27
CA GLN A 20 -7.03 12.31 -0.58
C GLN A 20 -7.56 13.59 -1.25
N PRO A 21 -7.77 14.68 -0.50
CA PRO A 21 -8.08 15.98 -1.08
C PRO A 21 -7.04 16.40 -2.13
N GLN A 22 -7.45 17.12 -3.17
CA GLN A 22 -6.59 17.44 -4.32
C GLN A 22 -5.31 18.24 -3.97
N ASN A 23 -5.31 18.94 -2.83
CA ASN A 23 -4.15 19.66 -2.32
C ASN A 23 -3.16 18.77 -1.53
N VAL A 24 -3.43 17.47 -1.41
CA VAL A 24 -2.60 16.48 -0.73
C VAL A 24 -2.09 15.48 -1.76
N CYS A 25 -0.77 15.44 -1.92
CA CYS A 25 -0.10 14.48 -2.81
C CYS A 25 0.71 13.49 -1.98
N ILE A 26 0.27 12.24 -1.92
CA ILE A 26 1.06 11.13 -1.39
C ILE A 26 1.96 10.63 -2.52
N ARG A 27 3.24 10.99 -2.44
CA ARG A 27 4.22 10.74 -3.52
C ARG A 27 4.68 9.30 -3.59
N GLU A 28 4.67 8.60 -2.46
CA GLU A 28 5.17 7.23 -2.37
C GLU A 28 4.49 6.49 -1.22
N ILE A 29 4.11 5.24 -1.48
CA ILE A 29 3.66 4.29 -0.47
C ILE A 29 4.49 3.02 -0.66
N VAL A 30 5.34 2.71 0.31
CA VAL A 30 6.13 1.48 0.35
C VAL A 30 5.46 0.51 1.32
N LEU A 31 5.10 -0.68 0.83
CA LEU A 31 4.47 -1.71 1.62
C LEU A 31 5.08 -3.09 1.35
N ALA A 32 5.07 -3.92 2.38
CA ALA A 32 5.68 -5.24 2.43
C ALA A 32 4.92 -6.11 3.44
N PRO A 33 4.93 -7.45 3.31
CA PRO A 33 4.54 -8.32 4.41
C PRO A 33 5.40 -8.05 5.65
N THR A 34 4.79 -8.05 6.84
CA THR A 34 5.49 -7.71 8.10
C THR A 34 6.71 -8.59 8.40
N ARG A 35 6.76 -9.81 7.85
CA ARG A 35 7.88 -10.75 8.02
C ARG A 35 8.72 -10.93 6.75
N GLN A 36 8.71 -9.95 5.85
CA GLN A 36 9.60 -9.95 4.68
C GLN A 36 11.06 -9.94 5.15
N GLN A 37 11.88 -10.80 4.56
CA GLN A 37 13.31 -10.93 4.83
C GLN A 37 14.09 -10.61 3.54
N PRO A 38 15.39 -10.25 3.63
CA PRO A 38 16.23 -9.97 2.46
C PRO A 38 16.29 -11.11 1.44
#